data_AF-A0A6A4BY79-F1
#
_entry.id   AF-A0A6A4BY79-F1
#
_cell.length_a   1.000
_cell.length_b   1.000
_cell.length_c   1.000
_cell.angle_alpha   90.00
_cell.angle_beta   90.00
_cell.angle_gamma   90.00
#
_symmetry.space_group_name_H-M   'P 1'
#
loop_
_entity.id
_entity.type
_entity.pdbx_description
1 polymer ?
#
loop_
_entity_poly.entity_id
_entity_poly.type
_entity_poly.pdbx_seq_one_letter_code
_entity_poly.pdbx_strand_id
1 'polypeptide(L)'
;MYPSTAQGENLFVALARDGGTHAVKYLYDNGRDDLELINGAFLVAAQNGSTGAIDFLLETGSISSEVFDEAFVAAGGSVLRAKTVSFLYEKKRATSEAINKVFASTHCFAVRKLLYENEVIPTEAIIAAFQRATLYGIGHFFRLTKDKLDTVRLLCELGCIPAGVIGKAYSDAATRHLTQIMELLRDHPKLSREVRESAFANAASAGYLDLLRTMYDVNLITPDALLTAFLTTRISETKAIVETLAAFMCKKEHVPKAIRAEAFVAAAKKGLKTVLEILNEAEDGDWPLGLLKRALAVATVKNVKNYIRKLVCNQIFSGRAVFGCGQAIERLDVDMLVS
;
A
#
# COMPACT_ATOMS: atom_id res chain seq x y z
N MET A 1 23.97 -12.55 46.74
CA MET A 1 23.08 -11.49 46.21
C MET A 1 23.66 -11.02 44.89
N TYR A 2 22.88 -11.05 43.79
CA TYR A 2 23.34 -10.55 42.49
C TYR A 2 23.35 -9.00 42.54
N PRO A 3 24.43 -8.31 42.12
CA PRO A 3 24.46 -6.87 42.00
C PRO A 3 23.45 -6.47 40.93
N SER A 4 22.70 -5.43 41.26
CA SER A 4 21.70 -4.84 40.40
C SER A 4 22.16 -3.45 39.95
N THR A 5 21.65 -2.99 38.81
CA THR A 5 21.76 -1.59 38.41
C THR A 5 20.97 -0.69 39.36
N ALA A 6 21.14 0.62 39.23
CA ALA A 6 20.33 1.60 39.97
C ALA A 6 18.82 1.46 39.68
N GLN A 7 18.45 0.82 38.56
CA GLN A 7 17.09 0.56 38.14
C GLN A 7 16.57 -0.83 38.58
N GLY A 8 17.35 -1.59 39.36
CA GLY A 8 16.97 -2.91 39.86
C GLY A 8 17.13 -4.06 38.85
N GLU A 9 17.71 -3.80 37.67
CA GLU A 9 18.01 -4.84 36.68
C GLU A 9 19.25 -5.63 37.10
N ASN A 10 19.32 -6.93 36.76
CA ASN A 10 20.52 -7.72 37.00
C ASN A 10 21.72 -7.14 36.24
N LEU A 11 22.82 -6.82 36.95
CA LEU A 11 23.97 -6.15 36.37
C LEU A 11 24.63 -6.97 35.25
N PHE A 12 24.62 -8.31 35.33
CA PHE A 12 25.19 -9.19 34.31
C PHE A 12 24.46 -9.04 32.96
N VAL A 13 23.13 -9.04 33.02
CA VAL A 13 22.25 -8.89 31.84
C VAL A 13 22.36 -7.47 31.27
N ALA A 14 22.37 -6.45 32.12
CA ALA A 14 22.53 -5.06 31.70
C ALA A 14 23.88 -4.82 30.98
N LEU A 15 24.97 -5.39 31.50
CA LEU A 15 26.28 -5.28 30.86
C LEU A 15 26.34 -6.01 29.51
N ALA A 16 25.69 -7.18 29.40
CA ALA A 16 25.59 -7.89 28.12
C ALA A 16 24.77 -7.11 27.09
N ARG A 17 23.67 -6.47 27.53
CA ARG A 17 22.88 -5.54 26.71
C ARG A 17 23.74 -4.44 26.12
N ASP A 18 24.50 -3.77 26.98
CA ASP A 18 25.23 -2.55 26.64
C ASP A 18 26.59 -2.85 25.95
N GLY A 19 26.92 -4.14 25.75
CA GLY A 19 28.13 -4.57 25.05
C GLY A 19 29.40 -4.62 25.92
N GLY A 20 29.24 -4.58 27.25
CA GLY A 20 30.30 -4.61 28.26
C GLY A 20 31.02 -5.95 28.39
N THR A 21 31.54 -6.49 27.29
CA THR A 21 32.11 -7.85 27.17
C THR A 21 33.12 -8.19 28.27
N HIS A 22 34.07 -7.29 28.56
CA HIS A 22 35.07 -7.51 29.63
C HIS A 22 34.44 -7.59 31.02
N ALA A 23 33.40 -6.79 31.29
CA ALA A 23 32.71 -6.79 32.57
C ALA A 23 31.82 -8.02 32.72
N VAL A 24 31.17 -8.47 31.64
CA VAL A 24 30.44 -9.75 31.59
C VAL A 24 31.40 -10.91 31.90
N LYS A 25 32.55 -10.96 31.24
CA LYS A 25 33.59 -11.97 31.48
C LYS A 25 34.09 -11.96 32.92
N TYR A 26 34.42 -10.79 33.46
CA TYR A 26 34.83 -10.66 34.86
C TYR A 26 33.77 -11.21 35.82
N LEU A 27 32.50 -10.87 35.63
CA LEU A 27 31.43 -11.36 36.50
C LEU A 27 31.24 -12.88 36.37
N TYR A 28 31.32 -13.43 35.16
CA TYR A 28 31.25 -14.87 34.91
C TYR A 28 32.38 -15.61 35.65
N ASP A 29 33.63 -15.17 35.47
CA ASP A 29 34.81 -15.76 36.10
C ASP A 29 34.78 -15.66 37.64
N ASN A 30 33.97 -14.76 38.20
CA ASN A 30 33.74 -14.61 39.64
C ASN A 30 32.47 -15.35 40.13
N GLY A 31 32.08 -16.43 39.46
CA GLY A 31 31.04 -17.37 39.90
C GLY A 31 29.62 -16.89 39.65
N ARG A 32 29.42 -16.07 38.60
CA ARG A 32 28.09 -15.58 38.18
C ARG A 32 27.72 -16.22 36.85
N ASP A 33 27.68 -17.54 36.90
CA ASP A 33 27.55 -18.50 35.81
C ASP A 33 26.22 -19.27 35.86
N ASP A 34 25.21 -18.70 36.53
CA ASP A 34 23.86 -19.25 36.53
C ASP A 34 23.27 -19.30 35.11
N LEU A 35 22.70 -20.45 34.75
CA LEU A 35 22.27 -20.75 33.40
C LEU A 35 21.10 -19.86 32.94
N GLU A 36 20.19 -19.47 33.82
CA GLU A 36 19.10 -18.55 33.47
C GLU A 36 19.64 -17.17 33.13
N LEU A 37 20.64 -16.70 33.87
CA LEU A 37 21.29 -15.41 33.62
C LEU A 37 22.16 -15.41 32.36
N ILE A 38 22.86 -16.51 32.08
CA ILE A 38 23.62 -16.67 30.84
C ILE A 38 22.67 -16.61 29.64
N ASN A 39 21.57 -17.37 29.68
CA ASN A 39 20.58 -17.39 28.60
C ASN A 39 19.89 -16.02 28.42
N GLY A 40 19.50 -15.37 29.53
CA GLY A 40 18.92 -14.04 29.50
C GLY A 40 19.89 -12.97 28.96
N ALA A 41 21.15 -13.00 29.41
CA ALA A 41 22.19 -12.10 28.91
C ALA A 41 22.47 -12.31 27.42
N PHE A 42 22.47 -13.56 26.95
CA PHE A 42 22.67 -13.91 25.56
C PHE A 42 21.54 -13.37 24.66
N LEU A 43 20.29 -13.58 25.08
CA LEU A 43 19.11 -13.08 24.36
C LEU A 43 19.12 -11.55 24.28
N VAL A 44 19.38 -10.86 25.39
CA VAL A 44 19.40 -9.39 25.46
C VAL A 44 20.59 -8.82 24.67
N ALA A 45 21.75 -9.47 24.68
CA ALA A 45 22.89 -9.08 23.86
C ALA A 45 22.56 -9.18 22.36
N ALA A 46 21.90 -10.26 21.93
CA ALA A 46 21.44 -10.43 20.55
C ALA A 46 20.39 -9.39 20.14
N GLN A 47 19.45 -9.08 21.04
CA GLN A 47 18.48 -7.99 20.88
C GLN A 47 19.13 -6.61 20.83
N ASN A 48 20.40 -6.43 21.20
CA ASN A 48 21.06 -5.13 21.17
C ASN A 48 22.20 -5.06 20.14
N GLY A 49 22.51 -6.19 19.49
CA GLY A 49 23.60 -6.28 18.52
C GLY A 49 24.99 -6.33 19.18
N SER A 50 25.06 -6.74 20.44
CA SER A 50 26.28 -6.78 21.25
C SER A 50 27.12 -8.02 20.94
N THR A 51 27.67 -8.09 19.72
CA THR A 51 28.37 -9.27 19.18
C THR A 51 29.51 -9.78 20.07
N GLY A 52 30.28 -8.90 20.72
CA GLY A 52 31.37 -9.32 21.61
C GLY A 52 30.87 -10.10 22.83
N ALA A 53 29.76 -9.66 23.44
CA ALA A 53 29.15 -10.36 24.56
C ALA A 53 28.56 -11.70 24.10
N ILE A 54 27.96 -11.75 22.91
CA ILE A 54 27.42 -12.98 22.31
C ILE A 54 28.54 -14.00 22.07
N ASP A 55 29.68 -13.59 21.51
CA ASP A 55 30.81 -14.49 21.24
C ASP A 55 31.32 -15.11 22.53
N PHE A 56 31.59 -14.30 23.56
CA PHE A 56 31.99 -14.79 24.88
C PHE A 56 30.95 -15.77 25.47
N LEU A 57 29.66 -15.40 25.46
CA LEU A 57 28.61 -16.25 26.02
C LEU A 57 28.46 -17.57 25.26
N LEU A 58 28.74 -17.62 23.95
CA LEU A 58 28.76 -18.87 23.18
C LEU A 58 29.95 -19.76 23.56
N GLU A 59 31.12 -19.19 23.85
CA GLU A 59 32.31 -19.93 24.27
C GLU A 59 32.11 -20.67 25.59
N THR A 60 31.17 -20.23 26.44
CA THR A 60 30.83 -20.93 27.69
C THR A 60 30.22 -22.33 27.46
N GLY A 61 29.68 -22.59 26.26
CA GLY A 61 29.02 -23.86 25.93
C GLY A 61 27.63 -24.06 26.57
N SER A 62 27.16 -23.12 27.38
CA SER A 62 25.92 -23.25 28.17
C SER A 62 24.63 -22.91 27.42
N ILE A 63 24.73 -22.36 26.20
CA ILE A 63 23.58 -21.91 25.41
C ILE A 63 22.90 -23.11 24.73
N SER A 64 21.62 -23.33 25.01
CA SER A 64 20.82 -24.37 24.36
C SER A 64 20.49 -24.01 22.89
N SER A 65 20.01 -24.98 22.11
CA SER A 65 19.59 -24.72 20.73
C SER A 65 18.40 -23.77 20.66
N GLU A 66 17.44 -23.90 21.57
CA GLU A 66 16.23 -23.08 21.60
C GLU A 66 16.57 -21.61 21.90
N VAL A 67 17.46 -21.37 22.87
CA VAL A 67 17.92 -20.02 23.22
C VAL A 67 18.73 -19.41 22.08
N PHE A 68 19.53 -20.23 21.38
CA PHE A 68 20.26 -19.80 20.20
C PHE A 68 19.33 -19.32 19.09
N ASP A 69 18.30 -20.11 18.77
CA ASP A 69 17.31 -19.79 17.75
C ASP A 69 16.52 -18.53 18.11
N GLU A 70 16.12 -18.37 19.37
CA GLU A 70 15.40 -17.19 19.83
C GLU A 70 16.26 -15.92 19.69
N ALA A 71 17.52 -15.99 20.11
CA ALA A 71 18.47 -14.90 19.96
C ALA A 71 18.75 -14.55 18.49
N PHE A 72 18.88 -15.56 17.63
CA PHE A 72 19.05 -15.38 16.19
C PHE A 72 17.86 -14.63 15.58
N VAL A 73 16.64 -15.04 15.92
CA VAL A 73 15.39 -14.37 15.51
C VAL A 73 15.33 -12.94 16.03
N ALA A 74 15.69 -12.71 17.29
CA ALA A 74 15.65 -11.40 17.92
C ALA A 74 16.67 -10.42 17.31
N ALA A 75 17.87 -10.90 16.95
CA ALA A 75 18.87 -10.13 16.22
C ALA A 75 18.34 -9.73 14.82
N GLY A 76 17.60 -10.61 14.16
CA GLY A 76 16.99 -10.38 12.84
C GLY A 76 16.00 -9.21 12.76
N GLY A 77 15.48 -8.75 13.90
CA GLY A 77 14.43 -7.71 13.98
C GLY A 77 14.87 -6.28 13.65
N SER A 78 16.18 -6.01 13.45
CA SER A 78 16.67 -4.66 13.15
C SER A 78 17.80 -4.66 12.13
N VAL A 79 17.77 -3.67 11.23
CA VAL A 79 18.83 -3.46 10.22
C VAL A 79 20.18 -3.18 10.87
N LEU A 80 20.19 -2.50 12.02
CA LEU A 80 21.41 -2.15 12.75
C LEU A 80 22.18 -3.38 13.26
N ARG A 81 21.53 -4.54 13.34
CA ARG A 81 22.07 -5.78 13.90
C ARG A 81 22.51 -6.77 12.80
N ALA A 82 22.57 -6.34 11.55
CA ALA A 82 22.94 -7.20 10.41
C ALA A 82 24.27 -7.94 10.61
N LYS A 83 25.28 -7.27 11.20
CA LYS A 83 26.57 -7.91 11.55
C LYS A 83 26.40 -9.01 12.58
N THR A 84 25.59 -8.79 13.61
CA THR A 84 25.28 -9.79 14.64
C THR A 84 24.54 -10.99 14.07
N VAL A 85 23.57 -10.76 13.16
CA VAL A 85 22.87 -11.86 12.49
C VAL A 85 23.84 -12.67 11.62
N SER A 86 24.71 -12.00 10.86
CA SER A 86 25.72 -12.68 10.02
C SER A 86 26.67 -13.51 10.87
N PHE A 87 27.16 -12.96 11.97
CA PHE A 87 28.00 -13.66 12.95
C PHE A 87 27.30 -14.89 13.55
N LEU A 88 26.05 -14.75 13.99
CA LEU A 88 25.29 -15.88 14.55
C LEU A 88 25.03 -16.96 13.49
N TYR A 89 24.75 -16.56 12.25
CA TYR A 89 24.58 -17.49 11.13
C TYR A 89 25.86 -18.28 10.83
N GLU A 90 27.03 -17.64 10.86
CA GLU A 90 28.34 -18.28 10.66
C GLU A 90 28.65 -19.35 11.71
N LYS A 91 28.06 -19.28 12.91
CA LYS A 91 28.22 -20.32 13.93
C LYS A 91 27.52 -21.64 13.55
N LYS A 92 26.65 -21.65 12.52
CA LYS A 92 25.97 -22.86 12.00
C LYS A 92 25.20 -23.66 13.06
N ARG A 93 24.66 -22.96 14.07
CA ARG A 93 23.86 -23.55 15.16
C ARG A 93 22.36 -23.31 15.02
N ALA A 94 21.94 -22.34 14.20
CA ALA A 94 20.53 -22.03 14.03
C ALA A 94 19.79 -23.17 13.32
N THR A 95 18.60 -23.51 13.77
CA THR A 95 17.74 -24.46 13.07
C THR A 95 17.19 -23.85 11.77
N SER A 96 16.79 -24.71 10.83
CA SER A 96 16.13 -24.27 9.60
C SER A 96 14.85 -23.47 9.88
N GLU A 97 14.13 -23.78 10.96
CA GLU A 97 12.95 -23.01 11.38
C GLU A 97 13.32 -21.57 11.76
N ALA A 98 14.36 -21.40 12.59
CA ALA A 98 14.84 -20.08 12.98
C ALA A 98 15.38 -19.28 11.79
N ILE A 99 16.09 -19.93 10.86
CA ILE A 99 16.55 -19.36 9.59
C ILE A 99 15.36 -18.85 8.77
N ASN A 100 14.33 -19.68 8.58
CA ASN A 100 13.14 -19.29 7.83
C ASN A 100 12.38 -18.14 8.50
N LYS A 101 12.34 -18.10 9.83
CA LYS A 101 11.73 -17.02 10.59
C LYS A 101 12.51 -15.70 10.48
N VAL A 102 13.85 -15.73 10.56
CA VAL A 102 14.69 -14.54 10.31
C VAL A 102 14.53 -14.08 8.87
N PHE A 103 14.59 -14.99 7.90
CA PHE A 103 14.36 -14.67 6.50
C PHE A 103 13.00 -13.98 6.33
N ALA A 104 11.91 -14.56 6.84
CA ALA A 104 10.58 -13.96 6.72
C ALA A 104 10.50 -12.58 7.39
N SER A 105 11.11 -12.40 8.56
CA SER A 105 10.87 -11.23 9.41
C SER A 105 11.87 -10.07 9.25
N THR A 106 13.08 -10.33 8.75
CA THR A 106 14.17 -9.35 8.74
C THR A 106 13.88 -8.15 7.84
N HIS A 107 14.34 -6.98 8.31
CA HIS A 107 14.29 -5.72 7.58
C HIS A 107 15.57 -5.41 6.79
N CYS A 108 16.62 -6.20 6.95
CA CYS A 108 17.89 -5.99 6.27
C CYS A 108 17.96 -6.80 4.98
N PHE A 109 18.13 -6.11 3.85
CA PHE A 109 18.25 -6.76 2.54
C PHE A 109 19.48 -7.66 2.47
N ALA A 110 20.62 -7.22 3.03
CA ALA A 110 21.87 -7.99 2.99
C ALA A 110 21.74 -9.33 3.74
N VAL A 111 21.14 -9.33 4.93
CA VAL A 111 20.87 -10.56 5.69
C VAL A 111 19.94 -11.47 4.91
N ARG A 112 18.84 -10.93 4.37
CA ARG A 112 17.89 -11.69 3.56
C ARG A 112 18.55 -12.36 2.36
N LYS A 113 19.38 -11.60 1.63
CA LYS A 113 20.13 -12.08 0.47
C LYS A 113 21.10 -13.20 0.87
N LEU A 114 21.86 -12.99 1.95
CA LEU A 114 22.77 -14.00 2.49
C LEU A 114 22.04 -15.31 2.84
N LEU A 115 20.90 -15.25 3.51
CA LEU A 115 20.13 -16.46 3.84
C LEU A 115 19.59 -17.13 2.58
N TYR A 116 19.06 -16.36 1.63
CA TYR A 116 18.54 -16.91 0.38
C TYR A 116 19.60 -17.62 -0.48
N GLU A 117 20.81 -17.06 -0.56
CA GLU A 117 21.90 -17.60 -1.38
C GLU A 117 22.50 -18.88 -0.79
N ASN A 118 22.29 -19.16 0.49
CA ASN A 118 22.96 -20.25 1.20
C ASN A 118 22.01 -21.31 1.78
N GLU A 119 20.70 -21.04 1.85
CA GLU A 119 19.74 -21.90 2.51
C GLU A 119 18.55 -22.22 1.60
N VAL A 120 17.93 -23.40 1.79
CA VAL A 120 16.71 -23.77 1.07
C VAL A 120 15.51 -23.14 1.76
N ILE A 121 15.10 -21.98 1.26
CA ILE A 121 13.98 -21.22 1.83
C ILE A 121 12.64 -21.71 1.28
N PRO A 122 11.67 -22.12 2.13
CA PRO A 122 10.36 -22.55 1.69
C PRO A 122 9.53 -21.38 1.15
N THR A 123 8.59 -21.70 0.25
CA THR A 123 7.75 -20.71 -0.42
C THR A 123 6.93 -19.87 0.56
N GLU A 124 6.50 -20.47 1.67
CA GLU A 124 5.75 -19.83 2.73
C GLU A 124 6.54 -18.68 3.37
N ALA A 125 7.85 -18.88 3.60
CA ALA A 125 8.73 -17.86 4.15
C ALA A 125 8.97 -16.71 3.14
N ILE A 126 9.05 -17.03 1.84
CA ILE A 126 9.14 -16.05 0.75
C ILE A 126 7.87 -15.20 0.65
N ILE A 127 6.70 -15.82 0.74
CA ILE A 127 5.41 -15.11 0.73
C ILE A 127 5.30 -14.21 1.97
N ALA A 128 5.64 -14.71 3.16
CA ALA A 128 5.59 -13.94 4.41
C ALA A 128 6.55 -12.73 4.36
N ALA A 129 7.75 -12.94 3.83
CA ALA A 129 8.73 -11.87 3.59
C ALA A 129 8.18 -10.77 2.67
N PHE A 130 7.58 -11.17 1.53
CA PHE A 130 7.01 -10.25 0.57
C PHE A 130 5.87 -9.43 1.17
N GLN A 131 4.95 -10.10 1.87
CA GLN A 131 3.86 -9.43 2.58
C GLN A 131 4.38 -8.41 3.59
N ARG A 132 5.40 -8.77 4.39
CA ARG A 132 5.98 -7.82 5.36
C ARG A 132 6.71 -6.65 4.71
N ALA A 133 7.37 -6.86 3.58
CA ALA A 133 8.07 -5.79 2.87
C ALA A 133 7.10 -4.80 2.21
N THR A 134 5.94 -5.29 1.76
CA THR A 134 4.87 -4.49 1.12
C THR A 134 3.89 -3.87 2.14
N LEU A 135 3.74 -4.46 3.33
CA LEU A 135 2.92 -3.92 4.42
C LEU A 135 3.63 -2.76 5.12
N TYR A 136 2.88 -1.66 5.30
CA TYR A 136 3.30 -0.54 6.13
C TYR A 136 2.48 -0.56 7.44
N GLY A 137 3.13 -0.60 8.60
CA GLY A 137 2.43 -0.45 9.87
C GLY A 137 1.93 1.00 10.07
N ILE A 138 0.83 1.19 10.79
CA ILE A 138 0.47 2.52 11.30
C ILE A 138 1.47 2.87 12.40
N GLY A 139 2.37 3.80 12.13
CA GLY A 139 3.42 4.23 13.06
C GLY A 139 4.52 5.04 12.37
N HIS A 140 5.04 6.05 13.06
CA HIS A 140 5.94 7.08 12.53
C HIS A 140 7.36 6.61 12.11
N PHE A 141 7.69 5.32 12.20
CA PHE A 141 9.09 4.86 12.16
C PHE A 141 9.52 4.01 10.96
N PHE A 142 8.66 3.72 9.98
CA PHE A 142 9.03 2.76 8.92
C PHE A 142 9.01 3.31 7.51
N ARG A 143 9.57 4.51 7.29
CA ARG A 143 9.79 5.11 5.95
C ARG A 143 10.20 4.03 4.94
N LEU A 144 9.67 4.07 3.72
CA LEU A 144 10.09 3.17 2.66
C LEU A 144 11.61 3.28 2.49
N THR A 145 12.33 2.21 2.81
CA THR A 145 13.78 2.14 2.71
C THR A 145 14.19 1.49 1.40
N LYS A 146 15.41 1.77 0.96
CA LYS A 146 16.04 1.07 -0.16
C LYS A 146 16.01 -0.46 0.06
N ASP A 147 16.36 -0.93 1.26
CA ASP A 147 16.30 -2.35 1.62
C ASP A 147 14.93 -3.00 1.42
N LYS A 148 13.84 -2.29 1.72
CA LYS A 148 12.48 -2.80 1.47
C LYS A 148 12.21 -2.94 -0.02
N LEU A 149 12.59 -1.94 -0.83
CA LEU A 149 12.41 -2.00 -2.29
C LEU A 149 13.26 -3.09 -2.93
N ASP A 150 14.51 -3.21 -2.53
CA ASP A 150 15.42 -4.26 -3.00
C ASP A 150 14.89 -5.65 -2.59
N THR A 151 14.30 -5.75 -1.38
CA THR A 151 13.60 -6.96 -0.94
C THR A 151 12.41 -7.30 -1.85
N VAL A 152 11.51 -6.34 -2.11
CA VAL A 152 10.34 -6.60 -2.97
C VAL A 152 10.77 -6.99 -4.39
N ARG A 153 11.78 -6.30 -4.94
CA ARG A 153 12.37 -6.62 -6.25
C ARG A 153 12.87 -8.05 -6.30
N LEU A 154 13.75 -8.42 -5.37
CA LEU A 154 14.32 -9.77 -5.28
C LEU A 154 13.21 -10.83 -5.19
N LEU A 155 12.23 -10.65 -4.30
CA LEU A 155 11.18 -11.66 -4.08
C LEU A 155 10.22 -11.78 -5.28
N CYS A 156 9.99 -10.71 -6.04
CA CYS A 156 9.24 -10.77 -7.30
C CYS A 156 9.98 -11.56 -8.37
N GLU A 157 11.30 -11.38 -8.50
CA GLU A 157 12.14 -12.10 -9.47
C GLU A 157 12.12 -13.62 -9.26
N LEU A 158 11.87 -14.09 -8.02
CA LEU A 158 11.79 -15.52 -7.71
C LEU A 158 10.57 -16.22 -8.33
N GLY A 159 9.55 -15.48 -8.78
CA GLY A 159 8.39 -16.03 -9.48
C GLY A 159 7.46 -16.92 -8.64
N CYS A 160 7.75 -17.16 -7.37
CA CYS A 160 6.96 -18.02 -6.48
C CYS A 160 5.80 -17.29 -5.77
N ILE A 161 5.73 -15.96 -5.85
CA ILE A 161 4.63 -15.19 -5.23
C ILE A 161 3.31 -15.41 -6.00
N PRO A 162 2.22 -15.81 -5.32
CA PRO A 162 0.91 -15.98 -5.96
C PRO A 162 0.31 -14.67 -6.46
N ALA A 163 -0.51 -14.74 -7.52
CA ALA A 163 -1.19 -13.58 -8.11
C ALA A 163 -2.03 -12.80 -7.09
N GLY A 164 -2.77 -13.50 -6.21
CA GLY A 164 -3.58 -12.86 -5.17
C GLY A 164 -2.75 -12.07 -4.14
N VAL A 165 -1.52 -12.51 -3.86
CA VAL A 165 -0.61 -11.81 -2.94
C VAL A 165 -0.03 -10.56 -3.58
N ILE A 166 0.41 -10.64 -4.85
CA ILE A 166 0.83 -9.48 -5.63
C ILE A 166 -0.30 -8.47 -5.73
N GLY A 167 -1.52 -8.93 -6.05
CA GLY A 167 -2.65 -8.05 -6.25
C GLY A 167 -3.05 -7.31 -4.97
N LYS A 168 -3.10 -8.02 -3.84
CA LYS A 168 -3.34 -7.39 -2.54
C LYS A 168 -2.27 -6.34 -2.20
N ALA A 169 -0.99 -6.66 -2.40
CA ALA A 169 0.10 -5.72 -2.16
C ALA A 169 -0.02 -4.45 -3.02
N TYR A 170 -0.41 -4.60 -4.29
CA TYR A 170 -0.64 -3.47 -5.19
C TYR A 170 -1.82 -2.58 -4.72
N SER A 171 -2.94 -3.20 -4.34
CA SER A 171 -4.10 -2.47 -3.80
C SER A 171 -3.78 -1.76 -2.48
N ASP A 172 -3.09 -2.43 -1.56
CA ASP A 172 -2.67 -1.85 -0.27
C ASP A 172 -1.72 -0.66 -0.51
N ALA A 173 -0.79 -0.77 -1.45
CA ALA A 173 0.10 0.33 -1.83
C ALA A 173 -0.67 1.54 -2.37
N ALA A 174 -1.74 1.34 -3.15
CA ALA A 174 -2.60 2.41 -3.66
C ALA A 174 -3.35 3.16 -2.54
N THR A 175 -3.88 2.43 -1.56
CA THR A 175 -4.59 3.01 -0.42
C THR A 175 -3.70 3.79 0.55
N ARG A 176 -2.37 3.61 0.47
CA ARG A 176 -1.39 4.17 1.40
C ARG A 176 -0.40 5.13 0.73
N HIS A 177 -0.63 5.47 -0.54
CA HIS A 177 0.24 6.34 -1.33
C HIS A 177 1.70 5.84 -1.43
N LEU A 178 1.90 4.52 -1.56
CA LEU A 178 3.22 3.89 -1.69
C LEU A 178 3.63 3.80 -3.17
N THR A 179 3.82 4.95 -3.83
CA THR A 179 4.07 5.08 -5.27
C THR A 179 5.19 4.16 -5.79
N GLN A 180 6.32 4.09 -5.09
CA GLN A 180 7.47 3.29 -5.51
C GLN A 180 7.18 1.77 -5.51
N ILE A 181 6.35 1.27 -4.59
CA ILE A 181 5.92 -0.14 -4.59
C ILE A 181 4.96 -0.38 -5.76
N MET A 182 4.06 0.56 -6.02
CA MET A 182 3.15 0.46 -7.16
C MET A 182 3.89 0.48 -8.49
N GLU A 183 4.88 1.36 -8.66
CA GLU A 183 5.73 1.39 -9.85
C GLU A 183 6.45 0.07 -10.07
N LEU A 184 7.04 -0.50 -9.02
CA LEU A 184 7.72 -1.80 -9.09
C LEU A 184 6.77 -2.93 -9.50
N LEU A 185 5.56 -2.95 -8.96
CA LEU A 185 4.58 -4.02 -9.19
C LEU A 185 3.69 -3.80 -10.43
N ARG A 186 3.71 -2.61 -11.04
CA ARG A 186 2.80 -2.18 -12.11
C ARG A 186 2.77 -3.16 -13.29
N ASP A 187 3.95 -3.56 -13.74
CA ASP A 187 4.13 -4.39 -14.93
C ASP A 187 4.30 -5.88 -14.57
N HIS A 188 3.99 -6.25 -13.33
CA HIS A 188 4.16 -7.63 -12.88
C HIS A 188 3.18 -8.56 -13.64
N PRO A 189 3.65 -9.67 -14.24
CA PRO A 189 2.83 -10.48 -15.15
C PRO A 189 1.63 -11.15 -14.48
N LYS A 190 1.70 -11.36 -13.16
CA LYS A 190 0.61 -11.93 -12.36
C LYS A 190 -0.42 -10.89 -11.86
N LEU A 191 -0.27 -9.62 -12.21
CA LEU A 191 -1.19 -8.56 -11.80
C LEU A 191 -2.39 -8.52 -12.76
N SER A 192 -3.58 -8.88 -12.27
CA SER A 192 -4.79 -8.88 -13.09
C SER A 192 -5.29 -7.46 -13.37
N ARG A 193 -6.11 -7.31 -14.41
CA ARG A 193 -6.71 -6.03 -14.77
C ARG A 193 -7.62 -5.50 -13.67
N GLU A 194 -8.44 -6.38 -13.09
CA GLU A 194 -9.43 -6.06 -12.08
C GLU A 194 -8.78 -5.45 -10.84
N VAL A 195 -7.60 -5.96 -10.46
CA VAL A 195 -6.81 -5.40 -9.37
C VAL A 195 -6.30 -4.00 -9.69
N ARG A 196 -5.84 -3.73 -10.92
CA ARG A 196 -5.39 -2.37 -11.30
C ARG A 196 -6.53 -1.38 -11.23
N GLU A 197 -7.70 -1.78 -11.71
CA GLU A 197 -8.93 -0.97 -11.72
C GLU A 197 -9.44 -0.71 -10.30
N SER A 198 -9.44 -1.74 -9.43
CA SER A 198 -9.78 -1.60 -8.02
C SER A 198 -8.79 -0.68 -7.29
N ALA A 199 -7.49 -0.83 -7.53
CA ALA A 199 -6.47 0.04 -6.96
C ALA A 199 -6.62 1.50 -7.42
N PHE A 200 -6.99 1.72 -8.68
CA PHE A 200 -7.28 3.05 -9.23
C PHE A 200 -8.49 3.68 -8.53
N ALA A 201 -9.59 2.94 -8.36
CA ALA A 201 -10.76 3.40 -7.61
C ALA A 201 -10.44 3.68 -6.14
N ASN A 202 -9.59 2.86 -5.51
CA ASN A 202 -9.14 3.07 -4.14
C ASN A 202 -8.32 4.36 -4.00
N ALA A 203 -7.38 4.62 -4.91
CA ALA A 203 -6.59 5.85 -4.92
C ALA A 203 -7.47 7.10 -5.09
N ALA A 204 -8.49 7.04 -5.95
CA ALA A 204 -9.48 8.10 -6.10
C ALA A 204 -10.26 8.33 -4.81
N SER A 205 -10.75 7.25 -4.18
CA SER A 205 -11.50 7.33 -2.93
C SER A 205 -10.68 7.83 -1.74
N ALA A 206 -9.37 7.57 -1.73
CA ALA A 206 -8.43 7.98 -0.69
C ALA A 206 -7.90 9.42 -0.87
N GLY A 207 -8.21 10.08 -1.99
CA GLY A 207 -7.85 11.48 -2.19
C GLY A 207 -6.48 11.74 -2.80
N TYR A 208 -5.81 10.72 -3.36
CA TYR A 208 -4.44 10.85 -3.88
C TYR A 208 -4.39 11.27 -5.36
N LEU A 209 -4.45 12.59 -5.61
CA LEU A 209 -4.49 13.15 -6.96
C LEU A 209 -3.26 12.82 -7.83
N ASP A 210 -2.04 12.95 -7.27
CA ASP A 210 -0.81 12.69 -8.03
C ASP A 210 -0.68 11.21 -8.40
N LEU A 211 -1.01 10.33 -7.46
CA LEU A 211 -1.07 8.89 -7.71
C LEU A 211 -2.10 8.56 -8.79
N LEU A 212 -3.29 9.15 -8.74
CA LEU A 212 -4.33 8.93 -9.74
C LEU A 212 -3.86 9.28 -11.16
N ARG A 213 -3.11 10.38 -11.32
CA ARG A 213 -2.53 10.80 -12.59
C ARG A 213 -1.48 9.82 -13.11
N THR A 214 -0.63 9.29 -12.22
CA THR A 214 0.41 8.32 -12.60
C THR A 214 -0.13 6.93 -12.91
N MET A 215 -1.29 6.57 -12.37
CA MET A 215 -1.97 5.30 -12.62
C MET A 215 -2.83 5.31 -13.89
N TYR A 216 -3.30 6.47 -14.33
CA TYR A 216 -4.17 6.55 -15.49
C TYR A 216 -3.40 6.27 -16.78
N ASP A 217 -3.60 5.07 -17.31
CA ASP A 217 -3.20 4.68 -18.65
C ASP A 217 -4.45 4.28 -19.43
N VAL A 218 -4.62 4.91 -20.59
CA VAL A 218 -5.76 4.75 -21.50
C VAL A 218 -5.91 3.30 -22.00
N ASN A 219 -4.82 2.54 -22.05
CA ASN A 219 -4.83 1.14 -22.47
C ASN A 219 -5.10 0.17 -21.29
N LEU A 220 -4.83 0.59 -20.05
CA LEU A 220 -4.90 -0.30 -18.88
C LEU A 220 -6.22 -0.16 -18.11
N ILE A 221 -6.80 1.05 -18.06
CA ILE A 221 -8.01 1.35 -17.28
C ILE A 221 -9.22 1.40 -18.21
N THR A 222 -10.24 0.59 -17.94
CA THR A 222 -11.49 0.62 -18.72
C THR A 222 -12.34 1.86 -18.43
N PRO A 223 -13.19 2.27 -19.38
CA PRO A 223 -14.21 3.29 -19.14
C PRO A 223 -15.11 2.99 -17.93
N ASP A 224 -15.48 1.71 -17.70
CA ASP A 224 -16.30 1.27 -16.57
C ASP A 224 -15.57 1.42 -15.22
N ALA A 225 -14.27 1.11 -15.18
CA ALA A 225 -13.45 1.34 -14.00
C ALA A 225 -13.30 2.83 -13.69
N LEU A 226 -13.15 3.66 -14.73
CA LEU A 226 -13.10 5.11 -14.60
C LEU A 226 -14.42 5.67 -14.03
N LEU A 227 -15.56 5.17 -14.49
CA LEU A 227 -16.87 5.49 -13.94
C LEU A 227 -17.00 5.03 -12.49
N THR A 228 -16.57 3.81 -12.18
CA THR A 228 -16.61 3.27 -10.82
C THR A 228 -15.83 4.15 -9.85
N ALA A 229 -14.60 4.56 -10.22
CA ALA A 229 -13.79 5.48 -9.42
C ALA A 229 -14.50 6.83 -9.21
N PHE A 230 -15.14 7.38 -10.25
CA PHE A 230 -15.92 8.61 -10.15
C PHE A 230 -17.11 8.49 -9.19
N LEU A 231 -17.81 7.36 -9.21
CA LEU A 231 -18.97 7.11 -8.36
C LEU A 231 -18.57 6.90 -6.89
N THR A 232 -17.48 6.16 -6.62
CA THR A 232 -17.02 5.83 -5.26
C THR A 232 -16.34 7.01 -4.55
N THR A 233 -15.82 7.99 -5.29
CA THR A 233 -15.17 9.17 -4.70
C THR A 233 -16.14 9.98 -3.83
N ARG A 234 -15.76 10.25 -2.57
CA ARG A 234 -16.53 11.07 -1.63
C ARG A 234 -16.30 12.56 -1.93
N ILE A 235 -17.38 13.32 -2.02
CA ILE A 235 -17.38 14.71 -2.53
C ILE A 235 -16.80 15.70 -1.50
N SER A 236 -16.91 15.38 -0.21
CA SER A 236 -16.67 16.34 0.88
C SER A 236 -15.24 16.86 0.98
N GLU A 237 -14.25 16.22 0.32
CA GLU A 237 -12.83 16.57 0.48
C GLU A 237 -12.01 16.61 -0.82
N THR A 238 -12.61 16.44 -2.02
CA THR A 238 -11.78 16.15 -3.21
C THR A 238 -12.31 16.62 -4.58
N LYS A 239 -12.72 17.90 -4.68
CA LYS A 239 -13.14 18.53 -5.96
C LYS A 239 -12.15 18.31 -7.11
N ALA A 240 -10.85 18.41 -6.86
CA ALA A 240 -9.81 18.23 -7.89
C ALA A 240 -9.74 16.80 -8.46
N ILE A 241 -10.06 15.77 -7.67
CA ILE A 241 -10.08 14.37 -8.14
C ILE A 241 -11.25 14.15 -9.09
N VAL A 242 -12.46 14.57 -8.71
CA VAL A 242 -13.63 14.38 -9.57
C VAL A 242 -13.53 15.18 -10.87
N GLU A 243 -12.90 16.35 -10.85
CA GLU A 243 -12.57 17.12 -12.06
C GLU A 243 -11.54 16.41 -12.93
N THR A 244 -10.50 15.81 -12.33
CA THR A 244 -9.48 15.05 -13.06
C THR A 244 -10.06 13.79 -13.69
N LEU A 245 -10.92 13.06 -12.96
CA LEU A 245 -11.63 11.88 -13.49
C LEU A 245 -12.56 12.27 -14.65
N ALA A 246 -13.27 13.40 -14.54
CA ALA A 246 -14.08 13.92 -15.64
C ALA A 246 -13.22 14.29 -16.85
N ALA A 247 -12.08 14.95 -16.65
CA ALA A 247 -11.14 15.26 -17.72
C ALA A 247 -10.59 14.00 -18.41
N PHE A 248 -10.34 12.92 -17.66
CA PHE A 248 -9.96 11.62 -18.23
C PHE A 248 -11.07 11.03 -19.12
N MET A 249 -12.33 11.13 -18.70
CA MET A 249 -13.49 10.67 -19.50
C MET A 249 -13.67 11.45 -20.81
N CYS A 250 -13.18 12.69 -20.85
CA CYS A 250 -13.29 13.58 -22.01
C CYS A 250 -12.26 13.27 -23.11
N LYS A 251 -11.30 12.35 -22.88
CA LYS A 251 -10.38 11.88 -23.92
C LYS A 251 -11.15 10.99 -24.91
N LYS A 252 -11.68 11.64 -25.96
CA LYS A 252 -12.78 11.18 -26.83
C LYS A 252 -12.57 9.85 -27.54
N GLU A 253 -11.33 9.43 -27.79
CA GLU A 253 -11.07 8.27 -28.63
C GLU A 253 -11.47 6.93 -27.99
N HIS A 254 -11.68 6.84 -26.67
CA HIS A 254 -11.78 5.53 -25.96
C HIS A 254 -12.97 5.39 -25.00
N VAL A 255 -13.64 6.47 -24.61
CA VAL A 255 -14.75 6.41 -23.64
C VAL A 255 -16.09 6.48 -24.38
N PRO A 256 -17.03 5.54 -24.19
CA PRO A 256 -18.35 5.61 -24.81
C PRO A 256 -19.19 6.79 -24.29
N LYS A 257 -20.03 7.36 -25.15
CA LYS A 257 -20.98 8.43 -24.79
C LYS A 257 -21.93 8.01 -23.64
N ALA A 258 -22.29 6.74 -23.57
CA ALA A 258 -23.11 6.17 -22.49
C ALA A 258 -22.45 6.32 -21.10
N ILE A 259 -21.14 6.08 -21.00
CA ILE A 259 -20.39 6.21 -19.74
C ILE A 259 -20.31 7.67 -19.31
N ARG A 260 -20.03 8.60 -20.26
CA ARG A 260 -20.05 10.04 -19.97
C ARG A 260 -21.44 10.54 -19.55
N ALA A 261 -22.48 9.99 -20.16
CA ALA A 261 -23.88 10.24 -19.81
C ALA A 261 -24.18 9.85 -18.36
N GLU A 262 -23.75 8.67 -17.92
CA GLU A 262 -23.91 8.24 -16.53
C GLU A 262 -23.11 9.10 -15.56
N ALA A 263 -21.87 9.44 -15.91
CA ALA A 263 -21.04 10.36 -15.14
C ALA A 263 -21.70 11.75 -15.00
N PHE A 264 -22.36 12.24 -16.06
CA PHE A 264 -23.09 13.51 -16.04
C PHE A 264 -24.26 13.48 -15.05
N VAL A 265 -25.09 12.43 -15.08
CA VAL A 265 -26.20 12.26 -14.12
C VAL A 265 -25.68 12.14 -12.69
N ALA A 266 -24.58 11.41 -12.48
CA ALA A 266 -23.94 11.29 -11.18
C ALA A 266 -23.39 12.64 -10.69
N ALA A 267 -22.73 13.42 -11.55
CA ALA A 267 -22.25 14.76 -11.22
C ALA A 267 -23.40 15.69 -10.82
N ALA A 268 -24.55 15.60 -11.49
CA ALA A 268 -25.76 16.34 -11.14
C ALA A 268 -26.27 15.99 -9.73
N LYS A 269 -26.37 14.68 -9.42
CA LYS A 269 -26.74 14.18 -8.09
C LYS A 269 -25.76 14.62 -7.00
N LYS A 270 -24.46 14.62 -7.31
CA LYS A 270 -23.36 15.01 -6.42
C LYS A 270 -23.22 16.55 -6.27
N GLY A 271 -23.95 17.35 -7.05
CA GLY A 271 -23.90 18.81 -6.97
C GLY A 271 -22.67 19.46 -7.64
N LEU A 272 -22.00 18.75 -8.54
CA LEU A 272 -20.70 19.13 -9.10
C LEU A 272 -20.84 19.94 -10.40
N LYS A 273 -21.14 21.24 -10.29
CA LYS A 273 -21.33 22.14 -11.45
C LYS A 273 -20.11 22.17 -12.40
N THR A 274 -18.90 22.26 -11.87
CA THR A 274 -17.67 22.31 -12.70
C THR A 274 -17.46 21.04 -13.50
N VAL A 275 -17.78 19.87 -12.93
CA VAL A 275 -17.73 18.59 -13.64
C VAL A 275 -18.76 18.54 -14.78
N LEU A 276 -19.97 19.07 -14.56
CA LEU A 276 -20.98 19.17 -15.62
C LEU A 276 -20.51 20.07 -16.77
N GLU A 277 -19.82 21.17 -16.46
CA GLU A 277 -19.22 22.06 -17.46
C GLU A 277 -18.14 21.34 -18.28
N ILE A 278 -17.20 20.64 -17.62
CA ILE A 278 -16.15 19.86 -18.28
C ILE A 278 -16.74 18.80 -19.22
N LEU A 279 -17.71 18.01 -18.75
CA LEU A 279 -18.34 16.97 -19.55
C LEU A 279 -19.13 17.57 -20.72
N ASN A 280 -19.79 18.71 -20.51
CA ASN A 280 -20.58 19.38 -21.53
C ASN A 280 -19.72 19.97 -22.65
N GLU A 281 -18.59 20.59 -22.30
CA GLU A 281 -17.60 21.08 -23.26
C GLU A 281 -17.07 19.94 -24.14
N ALA A 282 -16.83 18.77 -23.55
CA ALA A 282 -16.38 17.60 -24.31
C ALA A 282 -17.43 17.04 -25.27
N GLU A 283 -18.73 17.17 -25.00
CA GLU A 283 -19.80 16.71 -25.89
C GLU A 283 -20.35 17.81 -26.81
N ASP A 284 -19.66 18.96 -26.92
CA ASP A 284 -20.09 20.10 -27.73
C ASP A 284 -21.51 20.61 -27.38
N GLY A 285 -21.96 20.30 -26.17
CA GLY A 285 -23.30 20.58 -25.69
C GLY A 285 -24.41 19.74 -26.29
N ASP A 286 -24.12 18.61 -26.96
CA ASP A 286 -25.12 17.74 -27.58
C ASP A 286 -25.45 16.51 -26.71
N TRP A 287 -26.42 16.69 -25.81
CA TRP A 287 -26.92 15.68 -24.89
C TRP A 287 -28.36 15.30 -25.21
N PRO A 288 -28.74 14.01 -25.15
CA PRO A 288 -30.14 13.62 -25.30
C PRO A 288 -31.03 14.31 -24.25
N LEU A 289 -32.17 14.87 -24.68
CA LEU A 289 -33.11 15.56 -23.76
C LEU A 289 -33.58 14.65 -22.62
N GLY A 290 -33.81 13.36 -22.89
CA GLY A 290 -34.15 12.38 -21.87
C GLY A 290 -33.08 12.23 -20.78
N LEU A 291 -31.81 12.44 -21.12
CA LEU A 291 -30.71 12.45 -20.15
C LEU A 291 -30.72 13.72 -19.31
N LEU A 292 -30.91 14.88 -19.93
CA LEU A 292 -30.98 16.16 -19.20
C LEU A 292 -32.15 16.17 -18.20
N LYS A 293 -33.30 15.60 -18.59
CA LYS A 293 -34.45 15.41 -17.69
C LYS A 293 -34.10 14.53 -16.48
N ARG A 294 -33.42 13.39 -16.70
CA ARG A 294 -32.94 12.52 -15.63
C ARG A 294 -31.96 13.25 -14.70
N ALA A 295 -31.01 13.99 -15.26
CA ALA A 295 -30.03 14.76 -14.50
C ALA A 295 -30.71 15.86 -13.65
N LEU A 296 -31.70 16.56 -14.20
CA LEU A 296 -32.47 17.58 -13.49
C LEU A 296 -33.26 16.99 -12.31
N ALA A 297 -33.85 15.80 -12.49
CA ALA A 297 -34.62 15.11 -11.46
C ALA A 297 -33.78 14.69 -10.25
N VAL A 298 -32.52 14.28 -10.48
CA VAL A 298 -31.61 13.85 -9.40
C VAL A 298 -30.80 15.00 -8.78
N ALA A 299 -30.75 16.15 -9.44
CA ALA A 299 -30.00 17.31 -8.95
C ALA A 299 -30.62 17.85 -7.66
N THR A 300 -29.80 17.98 -6.62
CA THR A 300 -30.23 18.53 -5.32
C THR A 300 -29.89 20.02 -5.18
N VAL A 301 -28.82 20.47 -5.83
CA VAL A 301 -28.27 21.83 -5.70
C VAL A 301 -28.90 22.78 -6.72
N LYS A 302 -29.40 23.94 -6.26
CA LYS A 302 -30.06 24.96 -7.11
C LYS A 302 -29.19 25.43 -8.26
N ASN A 303 -27.90 25.68 -8.02
CA ASN A 303 -26.98 26.15 -9.05
C ASN A 303 -26.77 25.11 -10.17
N VAL A 304 -26.78 23.82 -9.82
CA VAL A 304 -26.72 22.72 -10.79
C VAL A 304 -28.02 22.61 -11.58
N LYS A 305 -29.18 22.69 -10.92
CA LYS A 305 -30.49 22.72 -11.61
C LYS A 305 -30.56 23.85 -12.64
N ASN A 306 -30.15 25.05 -12.23
CA ASN A 306 -30.14 26.23 -13.11
C ASN A 306 -29.21 26.04 -14.32
N TYR A 307 -28.04 25.41 -14.12
CA TYR A 307 -27.13 25.09 -15.20
C TYR A 307 -27.73 24.08 -16.18
N ILE A 308 -28.34 23.00 -15.69
CA ILE A 308 -29.00 21.99 -16.55
C ILE A 308 -30.17 22.61 -17.33
N ARG A 309 -31.02 23.44 -16.68
CA ARG A 309 -32.10 24.16 -17.39
C ARG A 309 -31.56 25.06 -18.51
N LYS A 310 -30.44 25.76 -18.27
CA LYS A 310 -29.77 26.57 -19.29
C LYS A 310 -29.31 25.73 -20.48
N LEU A 311 -28.77 24.53 -20.24
CA LEU A 311 -28.38 23.61 -21.32
C LEU A 311 -29.58 23.15 -22.16
N VAL A 312 -30.69 22.78 -21.50
CA VAL A 312 -31.94 22.42 -22.18
C VAL A 312 -32.42 23.56 -23.07
N CYS A 313 -32.51 24.78 -22.53
CA CYS A 313 -32.89 25.96 -23.32
C CYS A 313 -31.97 26.13 -24.53
N ASN A 314 -30.65 26.11 -24.32
CA ASN A 314 -29.68 26.32 -25.38
C ASN A 314 -29.81 25.28 -26.50
N GLN A 315 -30.07 24.01 -26.19
CA GLN A 315 -30.25 22.96 -27.20
C GLN A 315 -31.54 23.15 -28.02
N ILE A 316 -32.65 23.49 -27.36
CA ILE A 316 -33.93 23.73 -28.01
C ILE A 316 -33.86 24.97 -28.92
N PHE A 317 -33.32 26.08 -28.41
CA PHE A 317 -33.28 27.36 -29.14
C PHE A 317 -32.17 27.44 -30.20
N SER A 318 -31.12 26.62 -30.12
CA SER A 318 -30.05 26.57 -31.14
C SER A 318 -30.34 25.62 -32.31
N GLY A 319 -31.47 24.91 -32.29
CA GLY A 319 -31.86 23.98 -33.37
C GLY A 319 -30.99 22.71 -33.45
N ARG A 320 -30.15 22.43 -32.44
CA ARG A 320 -29.24 21.26 -32.39
C ARG A 320 -29.91 19.98 -31.88
N ALA A 321 -31.19 20.03 -31.51
CA ALA A 321 -31.92 18.87 -31.03
C ALA A 321 -32.11 17.83 -32.16
N VAL A 322 -31.35 16.73 -32.10
CA VAL A 322 -31.67 15.54 -32.90
C VAL A 322 -32.84 14.84 -32.22
N PHE A 323 -34.05 15.15 -32.66
CA PHE A 323 -35.25 14.43 -32.27
C PHE A 323 -35.13 13.00 -32.81
N GLY A 324 -34.80 12.05 -31.92
CA GLY A 324 -34.90 10.63 -32.22
C GLY A 324 -36.29 10.34 -32.80
N CYS A 325 -36.31 9.75 -33.99
CA CYS A 325 -37.48 9.44 -34.83
C CYS A 325 -38.86 9.60 -34.13
N GLY A 326 -39.59 10.65 -34.50
CA GLY A 326 -41.06 10.63 -34.44
C GLY A 326 -41.76 11.17 -33.19
N GLN A 327 -41.15 12.03 -32.37
CA GLN A 327 -41.90 12.78 -31.35
C GLN A 327 -41.90 14.28 -31.67
N ALA A 328 -43.11 14.78 -31.94
CA ALA A 328 -43.42 16.20 -32.01
C ALA A 328 -43.08 16.88 -30.67
N ILE A 329 -42.90 18.21 -30.69
CA ILE A 329 -42.76 19.05 -29.50
C ILE A 329 -44.03 18.91 -28.65
N GLU A 330 -44.13 17.85 -27.86
CA GLU A 330 -45.24 17.62 -26.95
C GLU A 330 -45.05 18.45 -25.69
N ARG A 331 -46.18 18.89 -25.12
CA ARG A 331 -46.37 19.77 -23.95
C ARG A 331 -45.48 19.49 -22.72
N LEU A 332 -44.77 18.37 -22.69
CA LEU A 332 -43.80 17.95 -21.67
C LEU A 332 -42.51 18.79 -21.62
N ASP A 333 -42.11 19.44 -22.72
CA ASP A 333 -40.89 20.27 -22.74
C ASP A 333 -41.05 21.61 -22.00
N VAL A 334 -42.28 22.12 -21.90
CA VAL A 334 -42.59 23.35 -21.18
C VAL A 334 -42.57 23.12 -19.66
N ASP A 335 -43.02 21.97 -19.18
CA ASP A 335 -43.04 21.65 -17.74
C ASP A 335 -41.63 21.55 -17.12
N MET A 336 -40.62 21.14 -17.90
CA MET A 336 -39.21 21.17 -17.48
C MET A 336 -38.65 22.59 -17.30
N LEU A 337 -39.19 23.57 -18.02
CA LEU A 337 -38.75 24.96 -17.98
C LEU A 337 -39.41 25.75 -16.84
N VAL A 338 -40.58 25.30 -16.38
CA VAL A 338 -41.46 26.06 -15.49
C VAL A 338 -41.45 25.56 -14.02
N SER A 339 -40.86 24.38 -13.74
CA SER A 339 -40.72 23.79 -12.38
C SER A 339 -39.31 23.91 -11.80
#